data_AF-A0A2V2SCJ3-F1
#
_entry.id   AF-A0A2V2SCJ3-F1
#
_cell.length_a   1.000
_cell.length_b   1.000
_cell.length_c   1.000
_cell.angle_alpha   90.00
_cell.angle_beta   90.00
_cell.angle_gamma   90.00
#
_symmetry.space_group_name_H-M   'P 1'
#
loop_
_entity.id
_entity.type
_entity.pdbx_description
1 polymer ?
#
loop_
_entity_poly.entity_id
_entity_poly.type
_entity_poly.pdbx_seq_one_letter_code
_entity_poly.pdbx_strand_id
1 'polypeptide(L)'
;MSPFLADAINIPFVLVAGLVLLVPLLAFEVFVEALVLKQIWRMPYGKLCGFTLLANLCSLLAGIPAQILNSFVDAKILPNDIPGYFTKYATAATVGSLIYFVVTVAVEGVCALVFRRGGRLTVSSGQLWYGILLANVATYIVLAPLHYYGTRPPCQIREFAKDTTWTRNPKTKMLFTSSDEHFLQAMDLGGSRPETLVPLPMADYLISTNLALCLFRGTNGNLYFYKRGTKKAELIWETRERFFMDQAAFSPSGDRVAYASNDADSLEVVNLISGQRLHLPLVNKFGFDGPSVAWSYEEQKFFVAGFNNFLRLAITLPLKGDPEISALSTNDSPSCMACFGRTGRSRYWSTDWGTVFNKDTCADLTVQSWPGLDSSLAIYRKDRSAFNPDLHISVRPGLLHLANFYFGDVALLGACEECLFSANGYIYLLDLEQRRLGTVVKGDRFVVLNQRYLKQL
;
A
#
# COMPACT_ATOMS: atom_id res chain seq x y z
N MET A 1 5.89 7.62 6.66
CA MET A 1 5.01 8.80 6.45
C MET A 1 3.64 8.46 7.01
N SER A 2 3.11 9.27 7.91
CA SER A 2 1.85 9.02 8.62
C SER A 2 0.69 9.82 7.99
N PRO A 3 -0.27 9.17 7.29
CA PRO A 3 -1.51 9.82 6.89
C PRO A 3 -2.56 9.54 7.96
N PHE A 4 -2.51 10.25 9.09
CA PHE A 4 -3.50 10.07 10.17
C PHE A 4 -4.75 10.96 10.02
N LEU A 5 -4.84 11.80 8.97
CA LEU A 5 -5.82 12.90 8.94
C LEU A 5 -6.54 13.11 7.59
N ALA A 6 -6.87 12.04 6.87
CA ALA A 6 -7.71 12.18 5.68
C ALA A 6 -8.70 11.01 5.51
N ASP A 7 -9.56 10.83 6.50
CA ASP A 7 -10.94 10.38 6.30
C ASP A 7 -11.74 10.73 7.55
N ALA A 8 -12.90 11.36 7.37
CA ALA A 8 -13.73 11.84 8.47
C ALA A 8 -14.23 10.63 9.29
N ILE A 9 -13.56 10.36 10.41
CA ILE A 9 -14.05 9.42 11.42
C ILE A 9 -15.45 9.89 11.82
N ASN A 10 -16.47 9.08 11.54
CA ASN A 10 -17.83 9.36 11.99
C ASN A 10 -17.89 9.13 13.51
N ILE A 11 -17.48 10.15 14.26
CA ILE A 11 -17.36 10.14 15.72
C ILE A 11 -18.65 9.63 16.39
N PRO A 12 -19.87 10.04 15.98
CA PRO A 12 -21.11 9.47 16.51
C PRO A 12 -21.21 7.95 16.34
N PHE A 13 -20.86 7.42 15.16
CA PHE A 13 -20.89 5.98 14.92
C PHE A 13 -19.87 5.25 15.78
N VAL A 14 -18.65 5.78 15.90
CA VAL A 14 -17.59 5.21 16.75
C VAL A 14 -17.99 5.22 18.23
N LEU A 15 -18.63 6.29 18.71
CA LEU A 15 -19.12 6.37 20.09
C LEU A 15 -20.27 5.39 20.35
N VAL A 16 -21.24 5.30 19.46
CA VAL A 16 -22.38 4.37 19.61
C VAL A 16 -21.91 2.91 19.53
N ALA A 17 -21.11 2.56 18.52
CA ALA A 17 -20.53 1.22 18.40
C ALA A 17 -19.62 0.90 19.59
N GLY A 18 -18.84 1.88 20.05
CA GLY A 18 -18.03 1.77 21.26
C GLY A 18 -18.87 1.46 22.50
N LEU A 19 -19.96 2.19 22.74
CA LEU A 19 -20.85 1.92 23.87
C LEU A 19 -21.52 0.54 23.80
N VAL A 20 -21.98 0.13 22.61
CA VAL A 20 -22.62 -1.18 22.40
C VAL A 20 -21.66 -2.33 22.68
N LEU A 21 -20.36 -2.16 22.41
CA LEU A 21 -19.34 -3.17 22.71
C LEU A 21 -18.82 -3.09 24.16
N LEU A 22 -18.53 -1.88 24.65
CA LEU A 22 -17.90 -1.67 25.95
C LEU A 22 -18.83 -1.97 27.13
N VAL A 23 -20.12 -1.63 27.04
CA VAL A 23 -21.06 -1.84 28.16
C VAL A 23 -21.23 -3.33 28.50
N PRO A 24 -21.47 -4.25 27.52
CA PRO A 24 -21.54 -5.68 27.81
C PRO A 24 -20.22 -6.25 28.34
N LEU A 25 -19.08 -5.82 27.80
CA LEU A 25 -17.76 -6.28 28.24
C LEU A 25 -17.49 -5.85 29.69
N LEU A 26 -17.74 -4.58 30.02
CA LEU A 26 -17.59 -4.06 31.37
C LEU A 26 -18.54 -4.74 32.37
N ALA A 27 -19.79 -5.00 31.95
CA ALA A 27 -20.76 -5.72 32.79
C ALA A 27 -20.30 -7.16 33.07
N PHE A 28 -19.72 -7.84 32.06
CA PHE A 28 -19.13 -9.16 32.20
C PHE A 28 -17.95 -9.15 33.18
N GLU A 29 -16.99 -8.24 33.00
CA GLU A 29 -15.83 -8.06 33.89
C GLU A 29 -16.28 -7.85 35.34
N VAL A 30 -17.14 -6.85 35.55
CA VAL A 30 -17.66 -6.51 36.89
C VAL A 30 -18.33 -7.70 37.55
N PHE A 31 -19.12 -8.47 36.81
CA PHE A 31 -19.84 -9.64 37.32
C PHE A 31 -18.87 -10.76 37.72
N VAL A 32 -17.99 -11.17 36.81
CA VAL A 32 -17.05 -12.28 37.03
C VAL A 32 -16.07 -11.95 38.15
N GLU A 33 -15.47 -10.77 38.10
CA GLU A 33 -14.48 -10.35 39.09
C GLU A 33 -15.10 -10.19 40.47
N ALA A 34 -16.29 -9.57 40.57
CA ALA A 34 -16.95 -9.43 41.86
C ALA A 34 -17.32 -10.80 42.46
N LEU A 35 -17.66 -11.80 41.64
CA LEU A 35 -17.90 -13.17 42.10
C LEU A 35 -16.62 -13.83 42.62
N VAL A 36 -15.51 -13.72 41.90
CA VAL A 36 -14.21 -14.26 42.34
C VAL A 36 -13.74 -13.57 43.62
N LEU A 37 -13.78 -12.24 43.65
CA LEU A 37 -13.40 -11.45 44.83
C LEU A 37 -14.32 -11.73 46.02
N LYS A 38 -15.62 -12.01 45.81
CA LYS A 38 -16.52 -12.40 46.90
C LYS A 38 -16.06 -13.68 47.58
N GLN A 39 -15.62 -14.67 46.80
CA GLN A 39 -15.14 -15.94 47.35
C GLN A 39 -13.84 -15.75 48.15
N ILE A 40 -12.93 -14.89 47.68
CA ILE A 40 -11.60 -14.72 48.28
C ILE A 40 -11.63 -13.73 49.45
N TRP A 41 -12.27 -12.57 49.28
CA TRP A 41 -12.31 -11.49 50.28
C TRP A 41 -13.48 -11.60 51.25
N ARG A 42 -14.46 -12.48 50.98
CA ARG A 42 -15.65 -12.72 51.83
C ARG A 42 -16.46 -11.46 52.14
N MET A 43 -16.51 -10.52 51.19
CA MET A 43 -17.25 -9.27 51.31
C MET A 43 -18.62 -9.33 50.62
N PRO A 44 -19.57 -8.42 50.97
CA PRO A 44 -20.86 -8.35 50.28
C PRO A 44 -20.71 -8.05 48.79
N TYR A 45 -21.38 -8.84 47.95
CA TYR A 45 -21.27 -8.76 46.48
C TYR A 45 -21.51 -7.34 45.93
N GLY A 46 -22.57 -6.65 46.38
CA GLY A 46 -22.88 -5.31 45.87
C GLY A 46 -21.78 -4.27 46.12
N LYS A 47 -21.02 -4.40 47.23
CA LYS A 47 -19.85 -3.53 47.48
C LYS A 47 -18.70 -3.85 46.52
N LEU A 48 -18.51 -5.13 46.22
CA LEU A 48 -17.49 -5.58 45.28
C LEU A 48 -17.82 -5.17 43.85
N CYS A 49 -19.09 -5.21 43.42
CA CYS A 49 -19.50 -4.71 42.11
C CYS A 49 -19.18 -3.22 41.92
N GLY A 50 -19.43 -2.39 42.94
CA GLY A 50 -19.09 -0.96 42.88
C GLY A 50 -17.58 -0.73 42.82
N PHE A 51 -16.79 -1.55 43.52
CA PHE A 51 -15.34 -1.52 43.44
C PHE A 51 -14.83 -1.96 42.07
N THR A 52 -15.25 -3.12 41.57
CA THR A 52 -14.79 -3.66 40.28
C THR A 52 -15.19 -2.75 39.13
N LEU A 53 -16.38 -2.14 39.17
CA LEU A 53 -16.79 -1.15 38.16
C LEU A 53 -15.82 0.03 38.11
N LEU A 54 -15.48 0.62 39.25
CA LEU A 54 -14.54 1.74 39.29
C LEU A 54 -13.14 1.31 38.86
N ALA A 55 -12.69 0.14 39.31
CA ALA A 55 -11.37 -0.40 38.98
C ALA A 55 -11.25 -0.66 37.47
N ASN A 56 -12.24 -1.29 36.84
CA ASN A 56 -12.27 -1.53 35.40
C ASN A 56 -12.40 -0.22 34.59
N LEU A 57 -13.13 0.79 35.08
CA LEU A 57 -13.14 2.12 34.45
C LEU A 57 -11.75 2.78 34.48
N CYS A 58 -11.01 2.64 35.59
CA CYS A 58 -9.62 3.10 35.67
C CYS A 58 -8.71 2.30 34.73
N SER A 59 -8.87 0.99 34.66
CA SER A 59 -8.13 0.11 33.76
C SER A 59 -8.40 0.43 32.28
N LEU A 60 -9.64 0.76 31.92
CA LEU A 60 -10.01 1.21 30.58
C LEU A 60 -9.25 2.48 30.17
N LEU A 61 -9.14 3.46 31.08
CA LEU A 61 -8.34 4.67 30.84
C LEU A 61 -6.84 4.36 30.71
N ALA A 62 -6.33 3.44 31.54
CA ALA A 62 -4.95 2.95 31.43
C ALA A 62 -4.72 2.09 30.17
N GLY A 63 -5.78 1.63 29.51
CA GLY A 63 -5.73 0.95 28.22
C GLY A 63 -5.14 1.82 27.10
N ILE A 64 -5.30 3.15 27.17
CA ILE A 64 -4.74 4.07 26.16
C ILE A 64 -3.21 3.98 26.09
N PRO A 65 -2.45 4.21 27.18
CA PRO A 65 -1.00 4.06 27.14
C PRO A 65 -0.56 2.62 26.88
N ALA A 66 -1.32 1.60 27.32
CA ALA A 66 -1.04 0.21 26.99
C ALA A 66 -1.17 -0.06 25.48
N GLN A 67 -2.16 0.51 24.80
CA GLN A 67 -2.31 0.43 23.35
C GLN A 67 -1.15 1.11 22.62
N ILE A 68 -0.67 2.25 23.12
CA ILE A 68 0.51 2.93 22.58
C ILE A 68 1.74 2.00 22.70
N LEU A 69 1.96 1.41 23.87
CA LEU A 69 3.04 0.45 24.09
C LEU A 69 2.91 -0.77 23.16
N ASN A 70 1.71 -1.35 23.04
CA ASN A 70 1.44 -2.46 22.13
C ASN A 70 1.76 -2.11 20.68
N SER A 71 1.42 -0.90 20.21
CA SER A 71 1.76 -0.52 18.84
C SER A 71 3.27 -0.47 18.58
N PHE A 72 4.07 -0.05 19.56
CA PHE A 72 5.54 -0.14 19.48
C PHE A 72 6.07 -1.57 19.50
N VAL A 73 5.44 -2.46 20.28
CA VAL A 73 5.81 -3.87 20.35
C VAL A 73 5.44 -4.59 19.05
N ASP A 74 4.24 -4.38 18.54
CA ASP A 74 3.74 -4.93 17.28
C ASP A 74 4.63 -4.52 16.11
N ALA A 75 5.06 -3.26 16.04
CA ALA A 75 5.98 -2.77 15.02
C ALA A 75 7.35 -3.49 15.01
N LYS A 76 7.73 -4.13 16.13
CA LYS A 76 8.97 -4.92 16.24
C LYS A 76 8.75 -6.42 16.00
N ILE A 77 7.59 -6.95 16.36
CA ILE A 77 7.30 -8.38 16.29
C ILE A 77 6.75 -8.77 14.93
N LEU A 78 5.83 -7.97 14.38
CA LEU A 78 5.11 -8.28 13.15
C LEU A 78 6.00 -7.98 11.93
N PRO A 79 6.24 -8.98 11.06
CA PRO A 79 6.96 -8.77 9.82
C PRO A 79 6.20 -7.85 8.87
N ASN A 80 6.94 -7.22 7.96
CA ASN A 80 6.38 -6.37 6.91
C ASN A 80 5.84 -7.15 5.72
N ASP A 81 6.12 -8.45 5.62
CA ASP A 81 5.57 -9.33 4.59
C ASP A 81 4.27 -10.01 5.04
N ILE A 82 3.34 -10.26 4.10
CA ILE A 82 2.02 -10.83 4.41
C ILE A 82 2.13 -12.24 5.05
N PRO A 83 2.86 -13.21 4.48
CA PRO A 83 2.98 -14.56 5.08
C PRO A 83 3.47 -14.54 6.54
N GLY A 84 4.54 -13.79 6.79
CA GLY A 84 5.17 -13.64 8.10
C GLY A 84 4.27 -12.90 9.07
N TYR A 85 3.56 -11.87 8.60
CA TYR A 85 2.55 -11.16 9.38
C TYR A 85 1.48 -12.12 9.91
N PHE A 86 0.82 -12.88 9.03
CA PHE A 86 -0.25 -13.82 9.43
C PHE A 86 0.28 -14.93 10.35
N THR A 87 1.49 -15.42 10.09
CA THR A 87 2.13 -16.46 10.92
C THR A 87 2.43 -15.97 12.34
N LYS A 88 2.89 -14.72 12.51
CA LYS A 88 3.25 -14.16 13.83
C LYS A 88 2.09 -13.45 14.53
N TYR A 89 0.96 -13.22 13.86
CA TYR A 89 -0.14 -12.44 14.41
C TYR A 89 -0.68 -12.99 15.74
N ALA A 90 -0.87 -14.31 15.86
CA ALA A 90 -1.32 -14.92 17.11
C ALA A 90 -0.32 -14.68 18.26
N THR A 91 0.98 -14.66 17.97
CA THR A 91 2.01 -14.36 18.96
C THR A 91 1.94 -12.89 19.38
N ALA A 92 1.83 -11.98 18.43
CA ALA A 92 1.69 -10.54 18.70
C ALA A 92 0.43 -10.26 19.55
N ALA A 93 -0.73 -10.82 19.17
CA ALA A 93 -1.96 -10.70 19.93
C ALA A 93 -1.81 -11.25 21.37
N THR A 94 -1.12 -12.38 21.55
CA THR A 94 -0.86 -12.94 22.88
C THR A 94 0.00 -12.01 23.74
N VAL A 95 1.08 -11.46 23.18
CA VAL A 95 1.95 -10.51 23.88
C VAL A 95 1.18 -9.24 24.23
N GLY A 96 0.38 -8.71 23.30
CA GLY A 96 -0.45 -7.54 23.51
C GLY A 96 -1.49 -7.75 24.62
N SER A 97 -2.17 -8.90 24.63
CA SER A 97 -3.11 -9.28 25.69
C SER A 97 -2.40 -9.44 27.04
N LEU A 98 -1.16 -9.95 27.07
CA LEU A 98 -0.37 -10.04 28.30
C LEU A 98 -0.01 -8.66 28.86
N ILE A 99 0.36 -7.71 28.00
CA ILE A 99 0.62 -6.32 28.40
C ILE A 99 -0.63 -5.71 29.02
N TYR A 100 -1.79 -5.86 28.37
CA TYR A 100 -3.06 -5.41 28.92
C TYR A 100 -3.35 -6.03 30.29
N PHE A 101 -3.21 -7.35 30.40
CA PHE A 101 -3.41 -8.07 31.66
C PHE A 101 -2.54 -7.53 32.80
N VAL A 102 -1.24 -7.33 32.55
CA VAL A 102 -0.31 -6.81 33.56
C VAL A 102 -0.69 -5.38 33.98
N VAL A 103 -1.06 -4.54 33.01
CA VAL A 103 -1.50 -3.16 33.28
C VAL A 103 -2.80 -3.16 34.10
N THR A 104 -3.79 -3.96 33.74
CA THR A 104 -5.05 -4.07 34.50
C THR A 104 -4.78 -4.51 35.94
N VAL A 105 -4.02 -5.60 36.15
CA VAL A 105 -3.67 -6.08 37.50
C VAL A 105 -2.98 -5.00 38.33
N ALA A 106 -2.07 -4.23 37.72
CA ALA A 106 -1.38 -3.14 38.41
C ALA A 106 -2.33 -2.00 38.80
N VAL A 107 -3.18 -1.55 37.86
CA VAL A 107 -4.12 -0.44 38.09
C VAL A 107 -5.16 -0.81 39.14
N GLU A 108 -5.76 -1.99 39.03
CA GLU A 108 -6.73 -2.48 40.00
C GLU A 108 -6.09 -2.73 41.37
N GLY A 109 -4.84 -3.20 41.38
CA GLY A 109 -4.00 -3.27 42.57
C GLY A 109 -3.88 -1.93 43.28
N VAL A 110 -3.56 -0.88 42.53
CA VAL A 110 -3.49 0.49 43.06
C VAL A 110 -4.87 0.95 43.56
N CYS A 111 -5.95 0.73 42.80
CA CYS A 111 -7.31 1.04 43.24
C CYS A 111 -7.66 0.34 44.57
N ALA A 112 -7.36 -0.95 44.69
CA ALA A 112 -7.61 -1.71 45.91
C ALA A 112 -6.79 -1.21 47.10
N LEU A 113 -5.53 -0.82 46.89
CA LEU A 113 -4.69 -0.22 47.93
C LEU A 113 -5.25 1.14 48.40
N VAL A 114 -5.74 1.97 47.49
CA VAL A 114 -6.41 3.24 47.84
C VAL A 114 -7.67 2.98 48.67
N PHE A 115 -8.50 2.03 48.26
CA PHE A 115 -9.72 1.66 49.00
C PHE A 115 -9.42 1.06 50.38
N ARG A 116 -8.35 0.27 50.50
CA ARG A 116 -7.87 -0.26 51.77
C ARG A 116 -7.37 0.85 52.70
N ARG A 117 -6.58 1.80 52.21
CA ARG A 117 -6.12 2.96 53.00
C ARG A 117 -7.28 3.82 53.49
N GLY A 118 -8.36 3.93 52.70
CA GLY A 118 -9.60 4.60 53.08
C GLY A 118 -10.51 3.81 54.02
N GLY A 119 -10.07 2.66 54.55
CA GLY A 119 -10.85 1.82 55.47
C GLY A 119 -12.03 1.08 54.84
N ARG A 120 -12.15 1.08 53.50
CA ARG A 120 -13.28 0.46 52.77
C ARG A 120 -13.06 -1.02 52.46
N LEU A 121 -11.83 -1.52 52.57
CA LEU A 121 -11.45 -2.93 52.39
C LEU A 121 -10.68 -3.43 53.61
N THR A 122 -11.16 -4.50 54.25
CA THR A 122 -10.54 -5.14 55.42
C THR A 122 -9.95 -6.50 55.05
N VAL A 123 -8.94 -6.49 54.18
CA VAL A 123 -8.25 -7.70 53.69
C VAL A 123 -6.74 -7.59 53.86
N SER A 124 -6.07 -8.73 54.07
CA SER A 124 -4.60 -8.77 54.13
C SER A 124 -3.96 -8.47 52.77
N SER A 125 -2.71 -8.00 52.75
CA SER A 125 -2.01 -7.68 51.50
C SER A 125 -1.91 -8.87 50.55
N GLY A 126 -1.65 -10.07 51.06
CA GLY A 126 -1.55 -11.29 50.24
C GLY A 126 -2.89 -11.68 49.62
N GLN A 127 -3.97 -11.64 50.40
CA GLN A 127 -5.32 -11.92 49.90
C GLN A 127 -5.79 -10.88 48.88
N LEU A 128 -5.39 -9.61 49.05
CA LEU A 128 -5.69 -8.54 48.10
C LEU A 128 -5.11 -8.85 46.72
N TRP A 129 -3.79 -9.07 46.63
CA TRP A 129 -3.13 -9.33 45.35
C TRP A 129 -3.52 -10.67 44.75
N TYR A 130 -3.67 -11.71 45.56
CA TYR A 130 -4.16 -13.01 45.09
C TYR A 130 -5.58 -12.89 44.52
N GLY A 131 -6.45 -12.11 45.17
CA GLY A 131 -7.80 -11.84 44.69
C GLY A 131 -7.85 -11.14 43.35
N ILE A 132 -7.10 -10.05 43.21
CA ILE A 132 -7.03 -9.27 41.97
C ILE A 132 -6.46 -10.11 40.83
N LEU A 133 -5.36 -10.83 41.09
CA LEU A 133 -4.76 -11.71 40.10
C LEU A 133 -5.75 -12.77 39.62
N LEU A 134 -6.41 -13.48 40.54
CA LEU A 134 -7.35 -14.55 40.17
C LEU A 134 -8.58 -14.01 39.44
N ALA A 135 -9.09 -12.85 39.86
CA ALA A 135 -10.20 -12.17 39.20
C ALA A 135 -9.86 -11.80 37.75
N ASN A 136 -8.70 -11.17 37.54
CA ASN A 136 -8.21 -10.82 36.20
C ASN A 136 -7.90 -12.06 35.35
N VAL A 137 -7.37 -13.14 35.92
CA VAL A 137 -7.17 -14.40 35.19
C VAL A 137 -8.51 -14.96 34.71
N ALA A 138 -9.55 -14.91 35.56
CA ALA A 138 -10.88 -15.41 35.24
C ALA A 138 -11.57 -14.60 34.13
N THR A 139 -11.32 -13.29 34.02
CA THR A 139 -11.83 -12.48 32.91
C THR A 139 -10.99 -12.64 31.65
N TYR A 140 -9.66 -12.56 31.75
CA TYR A 140 -8.76 -12.62 30.58
C TYR A 140 -8.72 -13.98 29.88
N ILE A 141 -9.01 -15.09 30.56
CA ILE A 141 -9.15 -16.40 29.89
C ILE A 141 -10.27 -16.39 28.84
N VAL A 142 -11.25 -15.49 28.99
CA VAL A 142 -12.35 -15.29 28.03
C VAL A 142 -12.05 -14.10 27.11
N LEU A 143 -11.60 -12.97 27.68
CA LEU A 143 -11.41 -11.73 26.93
C LEU A 143 -10.23 -11.79 25.95
N ALA A 144 -9.12 -12.44 26.29
CA ALA A 144 -7.97 -12.52 25.38
C ALA A 144 -8.29 -13.32 24.09
N PRO A 145 -8.95 -14.50 24.14
CA PRO A 145 -9.46 -15.15 22.94
C PRO A 145 -10.46 -14.30 22.15
N LEU A 146 -11.42 -13.66 22.83
CA LEU A 146 -12.39 -12.78 22.18
C LEU A 146 -11.72 -11.60 21.47
N HIS A 147 -10.71 -11.00 22.12
CA HIS A 147 -9.88 -9.95 21.53
C HIS A 147 -9.18 -10.47 20.27
N TYR A 148 -8.49 -11.61 20.34
CA TYR A 148 -7.86 -12.22 19.16
C TYR A 148 -8.85 -12.42 18.00
N TYR A 149 -10.03 -12.99 18.26
CA TYR A 149 -11.03 -13.21 17.21
C TYR A 149 -11.64 -11.91 16.67
N GLY A 150 -11.77 -10.88 17.52
CA GLY A 150 -12.27 -9.56 17.13
C GLY A 150 -11.24 -8.73 16.37
N THR A 151 -9.94 -8.97 16.57
CA THR A 151 -8.87 -8.16 15.96
C THR A 151 -8.10 -8.86 14.86
N ARG A 152 -8.24 -10.19 14.72
CA ARG A 152 -7.51 -10.94 13.70
C ARG A 152 -7.84 -10.41 12.31
N PRO A 153 -6.82 -10.21 11.44
CA PRO A 153 -7.09 -9.78 10.09
C PRO A 153 -7.92 -10.85 9.36
N PRO A 154 -8.95 -10.45 8.59
CA PRO A 154 -9.71 -11.40 7.80
C PRO A 154 -8.78 -11.98 6.72
N CYS A 155 -8.75 -13.30 6.63
CA CYS A 155 -7.91 -14.00 5.67
C CYS A 155 -8.72 -15.07 4.96
N GLN A 156 -8.84 -14.91 3.65
CA GLN A 156 -9.45 -15.92 2.79
C GLN A 156 -8.41 -16.76 2.03
N ILE A 157 -7.11 -16.46 2.23
CA ILE A 157 -5.99 -17.26 1.73
C ILE A 157 -5.96 -18.61 2.45
N ARG A 158 -5.81 -19.67 1.67
CA ARG A 158 -5.71 -21.05 2.17
C ARG A 158 -4.28 -21.46 2.47
N GLU A 159 -3.34 -20.94 1.69
CA GLU A 159 -1.93 -21.30 1.79
C GLU A 159 -1.03 -20.10 1.55
N PHE A 160 -0.04 -19.92 2.43
CA PHE A 160 1.05 -18.98 2.22
C PHE A 160 2.31 -19.75 1.80
N ALA A 161 2.70 -19.60 0.54
CA ALA A 161 3.91 -20.16 -0.02
C ALA A 161 5.10 -19.21 0.18
N LYS A 162 6.31 -19.77 0.31
CA LYS A 162 7.54 -18.98 0.47
C LYS A 162 7.95 -18.26 -0.82
N ASP A 163 7.60 -18.85 -1.96
CA ASP A 163 7.93 -18.36 -3.30
C ASP A 163 6.76 -18.55 -4.27
N THR A 164 6.99 -18.27 -5.54
CA THR A 164 6.01 -18.32 -6.62
C THR A 164 6.34 -19.35 -7.70
N THR A 165 7.14 -20.37 -7.37
CA THR A 165 7.53 -21.44 -8.33
C THR A 165 6.34 -22.25 -8.86
N TRP A 166 5.20 -22.20 -8.15
CA TRP A 166 3.93 -22.82 -8.53
C TRP A 166 3.14 -22.05 -9.59
N THR A 167 3.61 -20.87 -10.03
CA THR A 167 2.86 -20.04 -10.99
C THR A 167 2.58 -20.75 -12.31
N ARG A 168 1.41 -20.48 -12.88
CA ARG A 168 1.03 -20.90 -14.24
C ARG A 168 1.72 -20.06 -15.32
N ASN A 169 2.31 -18.93 -14.95
CA ASN A 169 2.94 -17.96 -15.85
C ASN A 169 4.44 -17.74 -15.55
N PRO A 170 5.29 -18.79 -15.46
CA PRO A 170 6.64 -18.67 -14.91
C PRO A 170 7.61 -17.84 -15.75
N LYS A 171 7.34 -17.68 -17.05
CA LYS A 171 8.16 -16.89 -17.99
C LYS A 171 7.69 -15.45 -18.16
N THR A 172 6.62 -15.05 -17.46
CA THR A 172 6.14 -13.67 -17.51
C THR A 172 7.18 -12.79 -16.84
N LYS A 173 7.73 -11.85 -17.61
CA LYS A 173 8.73 -10.90 -17.14
C LYS A 173 8.04 -9.69 -16.50
N MET A 174 8.50 -9.35 -15.31
CA MET A 174 8.08 -8.20 -14.53
C MET A 174 9.24 -7.23 -14.40
N LEU A 175 8.94 -5.93 -14.52
CA LEU A 175 9.83 -4.86 -14.11
C LEU A 175 9.31 -4.25 -12.81
N PHE A 176 10.19 -3.85 -11.91
CA PHE A 176 9.81 -3.29 -10.62
C PHE A 176 10.94 -2.43 -10.03
N THR A 177 10.61 -1.58 -9.06
CA THR A 177 11.63 -0.88 -8.27
C THR A 177 11.91 -1.66 -7.00
N SER A 178 13.18 -1.92 -6.69
CA SER A 178 13.55 -2.58 -5.43
C SER A 178 13.14 -1.72 -4.24
N SER A 179 12.59 -2.30 -3.17
CA SER A 179 12.11 -1.50 -2.04
C SER A 179 13.24 -0.81 -1.26
N ASP A 180 14.45 -1.40 -1.24
CA ASP A 180 15.58 -0.88 -0.46
C ASP A 180 16.37 0.21 -1.21
N GLU A 181 16.73 -0.04 -2.47
CA GLU A 181 17.61 0.86 -3.25
C GLU A 181 16.84 1.73 -4.26
N HIS A 182 15.55 1.44 -4.48
CA HIS A 182 14.72 2.02 -5.54
C HIS A 182 15.29 1.87 -6.96
N PHE A 183 16.10 0.83 -7.20
CA PHE A 183 16.65 0.53 -8.53
C PHE A 183 15.64 -0.18 -9.40
N LEU A 184 15.68 0.06 -10.71
CA LEU A 184 14.88 -0.70 -11.66
C LEU A 184 15.47 -2.08 -11.85
N GLN A 185 14.67 -3.10 -11.57
CA GLN A 185 15.03 -4.50 -11.71
C GLN A 185 14.01 -5.22 -12.59
N ALA A 186 14.45 -6.33 -13.17
CA ALA A 186 13.60 -7.26 -13.91
C ALA A 186 13.71 -8.66 -13.32
N MET A 187 12.62 -9.41 -13.36
CA MET A 187 12.63 -10.84 -13.03
C MET A 187 11.46 -11.56 -13.70
N ASP A 188 11.62 -12.87 -13.88
CA ASP A 188 10.52 -13.75 -14.27
C ASP A 188 9.77 -14.24 -13.02
N LEU A 189 8.44 -14.39 -13.13
CA LEU A 189 7.58 -14.77 -12.00
C LEU A 189 7.86 -16.17 -11.44
N GLY A 190 8.54 -17.04 -12.19
CA GLY A 190 8.93 -18.38 -11.76
C GLY A 190 10.06 -18.42 -10.72
N GLY A 191 10.55 -17.27 -10.23
CA GLY A 191 11.58 -17.20 -9.17
C GLY A 191 13.01 -17.07 -9.66
N SER A 192 13.23 -16.47 -10.83
CA SER A 192 14.58 -16.11 -11.29
C SER A 192 15.21 -15.06 -10.37
N ARG A 193 16.55 -15.03 -10.27
CA ARG A 193 17.24 -13.93 -9.58
C ARG A 193 16.95 -12.59 -10.28
N PRO A 194 16.65 -11.52 -9.52
CA PRO A 194 16.47 -10.19 -10.11
C PRO A 194 17.71 -9.70 -10.85
N GLU A 195 17.48 -9.11 -12.03
CA GLU A 195 18.48 -8.45 -12.85
C GLU A 195 18.34 -6.94 -12.68
N THR A 196 19.38 -6.24 -12.21
CA THR A 196 19.39 -4.78 -12.16
C THR A 196 19.55 -4.19 -13.55
N LEU A 197 18.53 -3.46 -14.02
CA LEU A 197 18.56 -2.76 -15.30
C LEU A 197 19.16 -1.36 -15.16
N VAL A 198 18.75 -0.63 -14.12
CA VAL A 198 19.22 0.73 -13.84
C VAL A 198 19.60 0.83 -12.36
N PRO A 199 20.89 0.99 -12.04
CA PRO A 199 21.39 1.04 -10.66
C PRO A 199 21.28 2.46 -10.08
N LEU A 200 20.13 3.11 -10.25
CA LEU A 200 19.87 4.47 -9.76
C LEU A 200 18.47 4.55 -9.12
N PRO A 201 18.31 5.28 -8.00
CA PRO A 201 17.02 5.41 -7.34
C PRO A 201 15.99 6.12 -8.22
N MET A 202 14.82 5.50 -8.41
CA MET A 202 13.75 6.08 -9.22
C MET A 202 12.37 5.87 -8.62
N ALA A 203 11.47 6.80 -8.96
CA ALA A 203 10.06 6.76 -8.59
C ALA A 203 9.21 6.11 -9.70
N ASP A 204 9.46 6.46 -10.97
CA ASP A 204 8.78 5.91 -12.14
C ASP A 204 9.72 5.81 -13.34
N TYR A 205 9.32 5.02 -14.34
CA TYR A 205 10.15 4.70 -15.48
C TYR A 205 9.33 4.43 -16.76
N LEU A 206 10.03 4.59 -17.88
CA LEU A 206 9.65 4.20 -19.22
C LEU A 206 10.88 3.54 -19.88
N ILE A 207 10.73 2.31 -20.35
CA ILE A 207 11.84 1.49 -20.85
C ILE A 207 11.51 0.91 -22.23
N SER A 208 12.53 0.79 -23.08
CA SER A 208 12.40 0.19 -24.41
C SER A 208 12.09 -1.31 -24.32
N THR A 209 11.48 -1.89 -25.35
CA THR A 209 11.13 -3.33 -25.40
C THR A 209 12.34 -4.28 -25.27
N ASN A 210 13.52 -3.83 -25.71
CA ASN A 210 14.78 -4.56 -25.56
C ASN A 210 15.50 -4.27 -24.23
N LEU A 211 14.90 -3.47 -23.33
CA LEU A 211 15.43 -3.11 -22.02
C LEU A 211 16.78 -2.37 -22.05
N ALA A 212 17.14 -1.76 -23.17
CA ALA A 212 18.42 -1.09 -23.37
C ALA A 212 18.39 0.41 -23.01
N LEU A 213 17.24 1.06 -23.17
CA LEU A 213 17.04 2.49 -22.97
C LEU A 213 15.99 2.70 -21.89
N CYS A 214 16.30 3.50 -20.88
CA CYS A 214 15.39 3.81 -19.80
C CYS A 214 15.33 5.32 -19.56
N LEU A 215 14.13 5.89 -19.66
CA LEU A 215 13.83 7.22 -19.17
C LEU A 215 13.14 7.07 -17.81
N PHE A 216 13.54 7.83 -16.81
CA PHE A 216 13.00 7.66 -15.46
C PHE A 216 12.95 8.97 -14.69
N ARG A 217 12.00 9.05 -13.77
CA ARG A 217 11.91 10.12 -12.78
C ARG A 217 12.66 9.68 -11.54
N GLY A 218 13.70 10.43 -11.17
CA GLY A 218 14.45 10.18 -9.94
C GLY A 218 13.58 10.40 -8.69
N THR A 219 14.03 9.87 -7.55
CA THR A 219 13.38 10.14 -6.24
C THR A 219 13.44 11.62 -5.83
N ASN A 220 14.33 12.40 -6.47
CA ASN A 220 14.41 13.85 -6.34
C ASN A 220 13.42 14.62 -7.24
N GLY A 221 12.62 13.93 -8.05
CA GLY A 221 11.64 14.53 -8.96
C GLY A 221 12.16 14.94 -10.34
N ASN A 222 13.47 14.84 -10.61
CA ASN A 222 14.04 15.21 -11.91
C ASN A 222 13.90 14.09 -12.95
N LEU A 223 13.96 14.45 -14.24
CA LEU A 223 13.95 13.50 -15.36
C LEU A 223 15.36 13.12 -15.78
N TYR A 224 15.61 11.83 -15.89
CA TYR A 224 16.88 11.25 -16.31
C TYR A 224 16.70 10.28 -17.46
N PHE A 225 17.74 10.15 -18.27
CA PHE A 225 17.83 9.14 -19.32
C PHE A 225 19.05 8.26 -19.08
N TYR A 226 18.90 6.95 -19.23
CA TYR A 226 19.95 5.97 -18.99
C TYR A 226 20.05 5.00 -20.17
N LYS A 227 21.28 4.88 -20.72
CA LYS A 227 21.63 3.88 -21.73
C LYS A 227 22.38 2.74 -21.06
N ARG A 228 21.79 1.54 -21.05
CA ARG A 228 22.38 0.37 -20.37
C ARG A 228 23.75 -0.02 -20.91
N GLY A 229 23.96 0.14 -22.23
CA GLY A 229 25.25 -0.15 -22.88
C GLY A 229 26.40 0.75 -22.42
N THR A 230 26.12 2.01 -22.06
CA THR A 230 27.14 2.97 -21.60
C THR A 230 27.23 3.03 -20.07
N LYS A 231 26.20 2.55 -19.36
CA LYS A 231 26.03 2.66 -17.90
C LYS A 231 26.06 4.11 -17.40
N LYS A 232 25.71 5.07 -18.25
CA LYS A 232 25.65 6.49 -17.90
C LYS A 232 24.20 6.95 -17.85
N ALA A 233 23.90 7.75 -16.83
CA ALA A 233 22.66 8.50 -16.73
C ALA A 233 22.94 9.98 -17.04
N GLU A 234 22.03 10.58 -17.80
CA GLU A 234 22.07 11.98 -18.20
C GLU A 234 20.85 12.69 -17.62
N LEU A 235 21.07 13.87 -17.01
CA LEU A 235 20.01 14.73 -16.51
C LEU A 235 19.35 15.44 -17.69
N ILE A 236 18.07 15.13 -17.93
CA ILE A 236 17.30 15.70 -19.03
C ILE A 236 16.61 16.98 -18.59
N TRP A 237 15.92 16.91 -17.45
CA TRP A 237 15.11 18.02 -16.95
C TRP A 237 15.27 18.13 -15.43
N GLU A 238 15.93 19.20 -15.01
CA GLU A 238 15.92 19.64 -13.62
C GLU A 238 14.66 20.47 -13.38
N THR A 239 13.82 20.05 -12.45
CA THR A 239 12.51 20.66 -12.28
C THR A 239 11.98 20.52 -10.86
N ARG A 240 11.07 21.44 -10.52
CA ARG A 240 10.17 21.32 -9.37
C ARG A 240 8.74 21.01 -9.80
N GLU A 241 8.49 21.03 -11.11
CA GLU A 241 7.20 20.67 -11.69
C GLU A 241 6.91 19.20 -11.43
N ARG A 242 5.65 18.91 -11.11
CA ARG A 242 5.16 17.54 -11.04
C ARG A 242 4.80 17.07 -12.43
N PHE A 243 5.51 16.05 -12.90
CA PHE A 243 5.25 15.43 -14.20
C PHE A 243 5.07 13.91 -14.10
N PHE A 244 4.41 13.35 -15.11
CA PHE A 244 4.22 11.91 -15.30
C PHE A 244 5.11 11.40 -16.44
N MET A 245 5.44 10.11 -16.43
CA MET A 245 6.21 9.50 -17.51
C MET A 245 5.46 9.50 -18.86
N ASP A 246 4.15 9.74 -18.87
CA ASP A 246 3.39 10.01 -20.11
C ASP A 246 3.90 11.24 -20.85
N GLN A 247 4.34 12.26 -20.12
CA GLN A 247 4.74 13.55 -20.67
C GLN A 247 6.11 13.50 -21.37
N ALA A 248 6.82 12.36 -21.33
CA ALA A 248 8.16 12.25 -21.88
C ALA A 248 8.38 10.96 -22.68
N ALA A 249 9.16 11.04 -23.75
CA ALA A 249 9.54 9.90 -24.58
C ALA A 249 10.97 10.06 -25.09
N PHE A 250 11.55 8.97 -25.59
CA PHE A 250 12.86 8.95 -26.20
C PHE A 250 12.80 8.34 -27.59
N SER A 251 13.77 8.68 -28.44
CA SER A 251 13.88 8.17 -29.79
C SER A 251 14.36 6.71 -29.84
N PRO A 252 14.13 5.98 -30.95
CA PRO A 252 14.61 4.61 -31.12
C PRO A 252 16.10 4.39 -30.84
N SER A 253 16.96 5.33 -31.26
CA SER A 253 18.40 5.30 -30.96
C SER A 253 18.72 5.65 -29.49
N GLY A 254 17.80 6.35 -28.83
CA GLY A 254 18.02 6.99 -27.54
C GLY A 254 18.90 8.24 -27.64
N ASP A 255 19.07 8.85 -28.81
CA ASP A 255 19.86 10.07 -28.98
C ASP A 255 19.06 11.34 -28.74
N ARG A 256 17.73 11.23 -28.65
CA ARG A 256 16.83 12.33 -28.37
C ARG A 256 15.81 11.97 -27.30
N VAL A 257 15.49 12.96 -26.47
CA VAL A 257 14.41 12.88 -25.49
C VAL A 257 13.49 14.07 -25.68
N ALA A 258 12.19 13.84 -25.73
CA ALA A 258 11.17 14.88 -25.77
C ALA A 258 10.37 14.83 -24.48
N TYR A 259 10.09 15.98 -23.89
CA TYR A 259 9.20 16.09 -22.74
C TYR A 259 8.36 17.36 -22.81
N ALA A 260 7.16 17.30 -22.26
CA ALA A 260 6.26 18.45 -22.20
C ALA A 260 6.17 18.97 -20.75
N SER A 261 6.25 20.30 -20.60
CA SER A 261 6.09 21.02 -19.33
C SER A 261 4.74 21.73 -19.33
N ASN A 262 3.91 21.44 -18.34
CA ASN A 262 2.65 22.13 -18.12
C ASN A 262 2.89 23.54 -17.56
N ASP A 263 3.87 23.71 -16.67
CA ASP A 263 4.14 25.00 -16.05
C ASP A 263 4.68 26.02 -17.07
N ALA A 264 5.50 25.55 -18.02
CA ALA A 264 6.05 26.38 -19.08
C ALA A 264 5.21 26.39 -20.37
N ASP A 265 4.07 25.68 -20.41
CA ASP A 265 3.21 25.52 -21.60
C ASP A 265 4.04 25.23 -22.89
N SER A 266 4.99 24.30 -22.78
CA SER A 266 5.96 24.05 -23.85
C SER A 266 6.38 22.59 -23.94
N LEU A 267 6.94 22.27 -25.10
CA LEU A 267 7.55 20.99 -25.40
C LEU A 267 9.04 21.21 -25.64
N GLU A 268 9.86 20.41 -24.99
CA GLU A 268 11.31 20.46 -25.07
C GLU A 268 11.82 19.20 -25.74
N VAL A 269 12.78 19.35 -26.65
CA VAL A 269 13.52 18.23 -27.24
C VAL A 269 15.00 18.41 -26.96
N VAL A 270 15.59 17.42 -26.31
CA VAL A 270 17.02 17.39 -25.97
C VAL A 270 17.72 16.39 -26.89
N ASN A 271 18.73 16.85 -27.61
CA ASN A 271 19.66 15.99 -28.34
C ASN A 271 20.82 15.63 -27.41
N LEU A 272 20.94 14.35 -27.06
CA LEU A 272 21.92 13.85 -26.09
C LEU A 272 23.34 13.76 -26.66
N ILE A 273 23.48 13.73 -27.99
CA ILE A 273 24.80 13.74 -28.63
C ILE A 273 25.39 15.15 -28.63
N SER A 274 24.60 16.15 -29.05
CA SER A 274 25.08 17.52 -29.18
C SER A 274 24.88 18.39 -27.94
N GLY A 275 24.02 17.95 -27.01
CA GLY A 275 23.54 18.77 -25.89
C GLY A 275 22.55 19.87 -26.30
N GLN A 276 22.20 19.97 -27.58
CA GLN A 276 21.29 20.99 -28.08
C GLN A 276 19.88 20.77 -27.54
N ARG A 277 19.25 21.85 -27.08
CA ARG A 277 17.86 21.88 -26.65
C ARG A 277 17.03 22.68 -27.65
N LEU A 278 15.88 22.14 -28.01
CA LEU A 278 14.91 22.76 -28.89
C LEU A 278 13.63 23.00 -28.08
N HIS A 279 13.28 24.28 -27.95
CA HIS A 279 12.06 24.73 -27.30
C HIS A 279 10.95 24.92 -28.33
N LEU A 280 9.82 24.26 -28.11
CA LEU A 280 8.62 24.33 -28.94
C LEU A 280 7.47 24.88 -28.09
N PRO A 281 7.15 26.19 -28.20
CA PRO A 281 6.05 26.78 -27.44
C PRO A 281 4.73 26.19 -27.92
N LEU A 282 3.84 25.88 -26.97
CA LEU A 282 2.52 25.35 -27.30
C LEU A 282 1.48 26.46 -27.15
N VAL A 283 0.82 26.78 -28.26
CA VAL A 283 -0.15 27.89 -28.34
C VAL A 283 -1.40 27.61 -27.47
N ASN A 284 -1.71 26.33 -27.23
CA ASN A 284 -2.85 25.90 -26.44
C ASN A 284 -2.38 25.19 -25.18
N LYS A 285 -2.92 25.60 -24.02
CA LYS A 285 -2.70 24.91 -22.75
C LYS A 285 -3.22 23.49 -22.81
N PHE A 286 -2.46 22.55 -22.26
CA PHE A 286 -3.00 21.22 -21.97
C PHE A 286 -4.06 21.34 -20.87
N GLY A 287 -5.19 20.65 -21.04
CA GLY A 287 -6.22 20.59 -20.01
C GLY A 287 -5.70 19.95 -18.71
N PHE A 288 -6.55 19.87 -17.69
CA PHE A 288 -6.23 19.29 -16.38
C PHE A 288 -5.58 17.90 -16.41
N ASP A 289 -5.77 17.16 -17.49
CA ASP A 289 -5.21 15.83 -17.62
C ASP A 289 -3.73 15.82 -18.00
N GLY A 290 -3.21 16.88 -18.66
CA GLY A 290 -1.81 17.02 -19.12
C GLY A 290 -1.51 16.61 -20.59
N PRO A 291 -0.23 16.55 -20.99
CA PRO A 291 0.21 15.99 -22.26
C PRO A 291 0.66 14.53 -22.18
N SER A 292 0.59 13.85 -23.31
CA SER A 292 1.21 12.56 -23.59
C SER A 292 2.14 12.72 -24.79
N VAL A 293 3.37 12.23 -24.67
CA VAL A 293 4.40 12.28 -25.71
C VAL A 293 4.80 10.85 -26.04
N ALA A 294 4.75 10.46 -27.31
CA ALA A 294 5.17 9.14 -27.76
C ALA A 294 6.03 9.25 -29.02
N TRP A 295 7.11 8.46 -29.11
CA TRP A 295 7.97 8.48 -30.29
C TRP A 295 7.44 7.56 -31.38
N SER A 296 7.68 7.91 -32.65
CA SER A 296 7.50 6.99 -33.78
C SER A 296 8.58 5.90 -33.77
N TYR A 297 8.44 4.89 -34.63
CA TYR A 297 9.58 4.03 -35.00
C TYR A 297 10.63 4.77 -35.83
N GLU A 298 10.27 5.92 -36.40
CA GLU A 298 11.19 6.82 -37.10
C GLU A 298 11.94 7.73 -36.11
N GLU A 299 13.25 7.82 -36.27
CA GLU A 299 14.13 8.59 -35.36
C GLU A 299 13.74 10.07 -35.25
N GLN A 300 13.25 10.66 -36.34
CA GLN A 300 12.99 12.10 -36.44
C GLN A 300 11.56 12.48 -36.09
N LYS A 301 10.68 11.53 -35.78
CA LYS A 301 9.24 11.80 -35.66
C LYS A 301 8.71 11.35 -34.32
N PHE A 302 7.92 12.21 -33.70
CA PHE A 302 7.19 11.87 -32.48
C PHE A 302 5.83 12.57 -32.47
N PHE A 303 5.00 12.15 -31.53
CA PHE A 303 3.61 12.57 -31.43
C PHE A 303 3.35 13.14 -30.04
N VAL A 304 2.48 14.14 -30.01
CA VAL A 304 2.02 14.77 -28.78
C VAL A 304 0.50 14.80 -28.79
N ALA A 305 -0.10 14.36 -27.71
CA ALA A 305 -1.54 14.42 -27.51
C ALA A 305 -1.87 15.07 -26.17
N GLY A 306 -2.86 15.95 -26.13
CA GLY A 306 -3.51 16.34 -24.88
C GLY A 306 -4.51 15.25 -24.49
N PHE A 307 -4.59 14.90 -23.20
CA PHE A 307 -5.45 13.79 -22.75
C PHE A 307 -6.96 14.00 -22.97
N ASN A 308 -7.41 15.25 -23.18
CA ASN A 308 -8.80 15.58 -23.56
C ASN A 308 -9.08 15.44 -25.07
N ASN A 309 -8.18 14.80 -25.84
CA ASN A 309 -8.30 14.47 -27.26
C ASN A 309 -8.40 15.66 -28.25
N PHE A 310 -8.44 16.91 -27.79
CA PHE A 310 -8.58 18.07 -28.69
C PHE A 310 -7.30 18.49 -29.41
N LEU A 311 -6.13 18.22 -28.84
CA LEU A 311 -4.83 18.55 -29.44
C LEU A 311 -4.07 17.27 -29.72
N ARG A 312 -3.82 16.97 -30.99
CA ARG A 312 -2.98 15.85 -31.44
C ARG A 312 -2.05 16.34 -32.54
N LEU A 313 -0.76 16.26 -32.29
CA LEU A 313 0.29 16.79 -33.15
C LEU A 313 1.26 15.68 -33.53
N ALA A 314 1.72 15.69 -34.77
CA ALA A 314 2.92 15.01 -35.21
C ALA A 314 4.01 16.06 -35.41
N ILE A 315 5.19 15.79 -34.86
CA ILE A 315 6.34 16.67 -34.90
C ILE A 315 7.48 15.91 -35.58
N THR A 316 7.97 16.48 -36.67
CA THR A 316 9.10 15.96 -37.43
C THR A 316 10.30 16.88 -37.23
N LEU A 317 11.42 16.30 -36.86
CA LEU A 317 12.67 16.97 -36.53
C LEU A 317 13.69 16.74 -37.66
N PRO A 318 13.69 17.56 -38.73
CA PRO A 318 14.59 17.35 -39.85
C PRO A 318 16.05 17.45 -39.43
N LEU A 319 16.96 16.86 -40.22
CA LEU A 319 18.40 16.97 -39.98
C LEU A 319 18.92 18.41 -40.07
N LYS A 320 18.25 19.26 -40.86
CA LYS A 320 18.52 20.68 -41.03
C LYS A 320 17.20 21.43 -41.18
N GLY A 321 17.12 22.63 -40.60
CA GLY A 321 15.93 23.48 -40.66
C GLY A 321 15.07 23.39 -39.41
N ASP A 322 13.94 24.08 -39.45
CA ASP A 322 13.02 24.16 -38.33
C ASP A 322 12.15 22.89 -38.22
N PRO A 323 11.70 22.51 -37.01
CA PRO A 323 10.76 21.43 -36.80
C PRO A 323 9.45 21.64 -37.56
N GLU A 324 8.96 20.58 -38.20
CA GLU A 324 7.65 20.58 -38.86
C GLU A 324 6.59 20.08 -37.88
N ILE A 325 5.53 20.87 -37.68
CA ILE A 325 4.42 20.53 -36.79
C ILE A 325 3.15 20.40 -37.64
N SER A 326 2.53 19.23 -37.60
CA SER A 326 1.29 18.95 -38.32
C SER A 326 0.23 18.37 -37.37
N ALA A 327 -1.02 18.79 -37.54
CA ALA A 327 -2.13 18.18 -36.81
C ALA A 327 -2.37 16.73 -37.29
N LEU A 328 -2.65 15.82 -36.35
CA LEU A 328 -3.10 14.47 -36.67
C LEU A 328 -4.60 14.51 -36.97
N SER A 329 -4.96 14.29 -38.23
CA SER A 329 -6.34 14.43 -38.74
C SER A 329 -7.25 13.22 -38.45
N THR A 330 -6.69 12.08 -38.04
CA THR A 330 -7.44 10.83 -37.84
C THR A 330 -7.65 10.53 -36.36
N ASN A 331 -8.80 9.92 -36.02
CA ASN A 331 -9.01 9.34 -34.69
C ASN A 331 -8.09 8.14 -34.41
N ASP A 332 -7.52 7.52 -35.44
CA ASP A 332 -6.60 6.40 -35.29
C ASP A 332 -5.35 6.78 -34.48
N SER A 333 -4.90 5.85 -33.64
CA SER A 333 -3.65 6.01 -32.89
C SER A 333 -2.47 5.82 -33.84
N PRO A 334 -1.53 6.78 -33.95
CA PRO A 334 -0.37 6.63 -34.81
C PRO A 334 0.51 5.47 -34.30
N SER A 335 1.23 4.85 -35.22
CA SER A 335 2.19 3.80 -34.88
C SER A 335 3.35 4.40 -34.07
N CYS A 336 3.39 4.08 -32.78
CA CYS A 336 4.41 4.55 -31.85
C CYS A 336 5.37 3.41 -31.50
N MET A 337 6.62 3.76 -31.23
CA MET A 337 7.61 2.84 -30.69
C MET A 337 7.10 2.26 -29.37
N ALA A 338 7.01 0.93 -29.31
CA ALA A 338 6.59 0.23 -28.12
C ALA A 338 7.60 0.44 -26.96
N CYS A 339 7.10 0.95 -25.85
CA CYS A 339 7.84 1.12 -24.60
C CYS A 339 6.96 0.64 -23.45
N PHE A 340 7.57 0.05 -22.42
CA PHE A 340 6.87 -0.37 -21.21
C PHE A 340 7.15 0.62 -20.09
N GLY A 341 6.17 0.92 -19.27
CA GLY A 341 6.42 1.83 -18.16
C GLY A 341 5.22 2.10 -17.30
N ARG A 342 5.46 2.94 -16.30
CA ARG A 342 4.42 3.44 -15.42
C ARG A 342 3.80 4.68 -16.04
N THR A 343 2.99 4.42 -17.04
CA THR A 343 2.28 5.37 -17.88
C THR A 343 0.79 5.31 -17.59
N GLY A 344 0.10 6.44 -17.52
CA GLY A 344 -1.34 6.48 -17.33
C GLY A 344 -1.84 7.62 -16.45
N ARG A 345 -3.17 7.80 -16.50
CA ARG A 345 -3.92 8.93 -15.92
C ARG A 345 -4.32 8.75 -14.45
N SER A 346 -4.10 7.56 -13.87
CA SER A 346 -4.55 7.23 -12.53
C SER A 346 -3.75 7.97 -11.46
N ARG A 347 -4.40 8.93 -10.81
CA ARG A 347 -3.83 9.82 -9.79
C ARG A 347 -4.24 9.35 -8.39
N TYR A 348 -3.31 9.41 -7.44
CA TYR A 348 -3.64 9.35 -6.02
C TYR A 348 -3.10 10.60 -5.34
N TRP A 349 -3.83 11.12 -4.36
CA TRP A 349 -3.39 12.27 -3.55
C TRP A 349 -2.30 11.80 -2.58
N SER A 350 -1.07 11.70 -3.09
CA SER A 350 0.09 11.20 -2.37
C SER A 350 1.31 12.08 -2.67
N THR A 351 2.31 12.05 -1.78
CA THR A 351 3.59 12.73 -2.01
C THR A 351 4.39 12.09 -3.15
N ASP A 352 4.12 10.82 -3.43
CA ASP A 352 4.61 10.10 -4.61
C ASP A 352 3.57 10.25 -5.75
N TRP A 353 3.96 11.02 -6.78
CA TRP A 353 3.11 11.44 -7.91
C TRP A 353 3.16 10.46 -9.08
N GLY A 354 3.55 9.21 -8.83
CA GLY A 354 3.58 8.19 -9.87
C GLY A 354 2.17 7.73 -10.27
N THR A 355 2.05 7.18 -11.48
CA THR A 355 0.81 6.51 -11.90
C THR A 355 0.53 5.36 -10.94
N VAL A 356 -0.72 5.20 -10.51
CA VAL A 356 -1.13 4.10 -9.63
C VAL A 356 -1.98 3.11 -10.41
N PHE A 357 -1.62 1.82 -10.36
CA PHE A 357 -2.39 0.75 -10.99
C PHE A 357 -3.19 -0.03 -9.95
N ASN A 358 -4.02 0.66 -9.16
CA ASN A 358 -4.77 0.07 -8.06
C ASN A 358 -6.05 -0.68 -8.49
N LYS A 359 -6.29 -0.80 -9.80
CA LYS A 359 -7.43 -1.52 -10.37
C LYS A 359 -7.02 -2.22 -11.65
N ASP A 360 -7.51 -3.45 -11.81
CA ASP A 360 -7.43 -4.19 -13.06
C ASP A 360 -8.71 -4.97 -13.33
N THR A 361 -9.00 -5.20 -14.61
CA THR A 361 -10.16 -5.95 -15.06
C THR A 361 -9.74 -6.95 -16.13
N CYS A 362 -10.15 -8.20 -15.98
CA CYS A 362 -9.88 -9.27 -16.94
C CYS A 362 -11.11 -10.18 -16.99
N ALA A 363 -11.71 -10.35 -18.16
CA ALA A 363 -12.97 -11.08 -18.36
C ALA A 363 -14.11 -10.59 -17.44
N ASP A 364 -14.61 -11.45 -16.54
CA ASP A 364 -15.63 -11.17 -15.53
C ASP A 364 -15.05 -10.70 -14.19
N LEU A 365 -13.73 -10.69 -14.03
CA LEU A 365 -13.04 -10.34 -12.80
C LEU A 365 -12.59 -8.89 -12.79
N THR A 366 -12.71 -8.26 -11.62
CA THR A 366 -12.12 -6.95 -11.31
C THR A 366 -11.37 -7.05 -9.99
N VAL A 367 -10.09 -6.71 -9.99
CA VAL A 367 -9.30 -6.55 -8.77
C VAL A 367 -9.15 -5.07 -8.46
N GLN A 368 -9.27 -4.72 -7.19
CA GLN A 368 -9.03 -3.39 -6.66
C GLN A 368 -8.21 -3.48 -5.38
N SER A 369 -7.25 -2.59 -5.26
CA SER A 369 -6.54 -2.33 -4.02
C SER A 369 -6.94 -0.96 -3.51
N TRP A 370 -7.20 -0.84 -2.22
CA TRP A 370 -7.32 0.46 -1.58
C TRP A 370 -6.14 0.68 -0.65
N PRO A 371 -5.47 1.84 -0.74
CA PRO A 371 -4.54 2.26 0.27
C PRO A 371 -5.25 2.97 1.44
N GLY A 372 -4.54 3.20 2.55
CA GLY A 372 -5.02 4.01 3.67
C GLY A 372 -5.61 3.20 4.84
N LEU A 373 -6.56 3.78 5.58
CA LEU A 373 -7.11 3.18 6.81
C LEU A 373 -7.80 1.83 6.55
N ASP A 374 -8.44 1.69 5.40
CA ASP A 374 -9.12 0.46 4.99
C ASP A 374 -8.26 -0.41 4.05
N SER A 375 -6.93 -0.32 4.17
CA SER A 375 -6.07 -0.87 3.13
C SER A 375 -6.28 -2.37 2.95
N SER A 376 -6.57 -2.77 1.72
CA SER A 376 -6.91 -4.13 1.38
C SER A 376 -6.88 -4.37 -0.13
N LEU A 377 -6.88 -5.64 -0.49
CA LEU A 377 -7.11 -6.15 -1.84
C LEU A 377 -8.49 -6.80 -1.88
N ALA A 378 -9.30 -6.43 -2.87
CA ALA A 378 -10.59 -7.04 -3.13
C ALA A 378 -10.69 -7.49 -4.58
N ILE A 379 -11.29 -8.66 -4.78
CA ILE A 379 -11.52 -9.25 -6.09
C ILE A 379 -13.01 -9.52 -6.22
N TYR A 380 -13.56 -9.04 -7.33
CA TYR A 380 -14.99 -9.05 -7.62
C TYR A 380 -15.26 -9.79 -8.92
N ARG A 381 -16.39 -10.50 -8.99
CA ARG A 381 -17.01 -10.89 -10.26
C ARG A 381 -18.11 -9.91 -10.64
N LYS A 382 -18.29 -9.67 -11.94
CA LYS A 382 -19.26 -8.73 -12.50
C LYS A 382 -20.71 -8.94 -12.05
N ASP A 383 -21.09 -10.17 -11.70
CA ASP A 383 -22.45 -10.54 -11.28
C ASP A 383 -22.71 -10.36 -9.78
N ARG A 384 -21.68 -10.01 -9.00
CA ARG A 384 -21.79 -9.83 -7.55
C ARG A 384 -21.78 -8.36 -7.15
N SER A 385 -22.47 -8.09 -6.05
CA SER A 385 -22.49 -6.76 -5.43
C SER A 385 -21.08 -6.30 -5.09
N ALA A 386 -20.78 -5.01 -5.33
CA ALA A 386 -19.53 -4.38 -4.94
C ALA A 386 -19.25 -4.43 -3.42
N PHE A 387 -20.26 -4.78 -2.63
CA PHE A 387 -20.16 -4.94 -1.18
C PHE A 387 -19.78 -6.36 -0.74
N ASN A 388 -19.70 -7.33 -1.66
CA ASN A 388 -19.39 -8.73 -1.33
C ASN A 388 -18.31 -9.29 -2.27
N PRO A 389 -17.02 -9.00 -2.00
CA PRO A 389 -15.92 -9.50 -2.82
C PRO A 389 -15.80 -11.04 -2.73
N ASP A 390 -15.39 -11.66 -3.83
CA ASP A 390 -15.10 -13.09 -3.92
C ASP A 390 -13.86 -13.48 -3.12
N LEU A 391 -12.89 -12.57 -3.15
CA LEU A 391 -11.69 -12.65 -2.35
C LEU A 391 -11.39 -11.30 -1.72
N HIS A 392 -11.18 -11.28 -0.41
CA HIS A 392 -10.71 -10.12 0.34
C HIS A 392 -9.48 -10.47 1.16
N ILE A 393 -8.44 -9.66 1.02
CA ILE A 393 -7.21 -9.75 1.79
C ILE A 393 -7.01 -8.41 2.46
N SER A 394 -6.90 -8.43 3.78
CA SER A 394 -6.70 -7.23 4.57
C SER A 394 -5.78 -7.53 5.75
N VAL A 395 -4.85 -6.61 5.99
CA VAL A 395 -3.93 -6.65 7.13
C VAL A 395 -4.31 -5.50 8.06
N ARG A 396 -5.53 -5.57 8.61
CA ARG A 396 -6.13 -4.56 9.51
C ARG A 396 -6.10 -5.05 10.96
N PRO A 397 -4.99 -4.92 11.69
CA PRO A 397 -4.96 -5.27 13.11
C PRO A 397 -5.84 -4.36 13.95
N GLY A 398 -6.42 -4.92 15.01
CA GLY A 398 -7.10 -4.16 16.06
C GLY A 398 -8.52 -3.74 15.69
N LEU A 399 -9.25 -3.25 16.69
CA LEU A 399 -10.67 -2.86 16.57
C LEU A 399 -10.91 -1.62 15.71
N LEU A 400 -9.90 -0.74 15.61
CA LEU A 400 -9.96 0.48 14.78
C LEU A 400 -9.41 0.26 13.37
N HIS A 401 -8.89 -0.94 13.09
CA HIS A 401 -8.38 -1.33 11.78
C HIS A 401 -7.31 -0.40 11.19
N LEU A 402 -6.56 0.32 12.04
CA LEU A 402 -5.53 1.26 11.62
C LEU A 402 -4.30 0.48 11.14
N ALA A 403 -4.27 0.13 9.85
CA ALA A 403 -3.17 -0.60 9.25
C ALA A 403 -2.00 0.34 8.87
N ASN A 404 -0.78 -0.03 9.25
CA ASN A 404 0.44 0.47 8.61
C ASN A 404 0.79 -0.31 7.34
N PHE A 405 -0.06 -1.25 6.94
CA PHE A 405 0.11 -2.06 5.75
C PHE A 405 -0.55 -1.36 4.56
N TYR A 406 0.21 -1.12 3.49
CA TYR A 406 -0.29 -0.45 2.30
C TYR A 406 -0.41 -1.46 1.16
N PHE A 407 -1.58 -1.57 0.55
CA PHE A 407 -1.80 -2.26 -0.73
C PHE A 407 -1.72 -1.26 -1.89
N GLY A 408 -0.93 -1.62 -2.90
CA GLY A 408 -0.61 -0.78 -4.06
C GLY A 408 -1.02 -1.45 -5.37
N ASP A 409 -0.17 -1.34 -6.38
CA ASP A 409 -0.47 -1.79 -7.74
C ASP A 409 -0.95 -3.24 -7.83
N VAL A 410 -1.83 -3.51 -8.80
CA VAL A 410 -2.44 -4.81 -9.08
C VAL A 410 -2.40 -5.15 -10.58
N ALA A 411 -2.25 -6.44 -10.89
CA ALA A 411 -2.35 -6.96 -12.24
C ALA A 411 -2.89 -8.39 -12.27
N LEU A 412 -3.95 -8.61 -13.06
CA LEU A 412 -4.42 -9.94 -13.42
C LEU A 412 -3.51 -10.49 -14.51
N LEU A 413 -3.16 -11.78 -14.39
CA LEU A 413 -2.24 -12.48 -15.26
C LEU A 413 -2.92 -13.66 -15.96
N GLY A 414 -2.36 -14.04 -17.12
CA GLY A 414 -2.84 -15.18 -17.91
C GLY A 414 -4.32 -15.05 -18.28
N ALA A 415 -5.07 -16.14 -18.16
CA ALA A 415 -6.51 -16.20 -18.36
C ALA A 415 -7.31 -15.68 -17.13
N CYS A 416 -6.81 -14.63 -16.47
CA CYS A 416 -7.38 -14.07 -15.25
C CYS A 416 -7.38 -15.03 -14.03
N GLU A 417 -6.44 -15.98 -13.97
CA GLU A 417 -6.38 -17.00 -12.92
C GLU A 417 -5.45 -16.62 -11.76
N GLU A 418 -4.51 -15.72 -12.03
CA GLU A 418 -3.53 -15.24 -11.05
C GLU A 418 -3.58 -13.72 -10.95
N CYS A 419 -3.28 -13.20 -9.76
CA CYS A 419 -3.19 -11.78 -9.48
C CYS A 419 -1.83 -11.45 -8.87
N LEU A 420 -1.10 -10.55 -9.52
CA LEU A 420 0.08 -9.91 -8.97
C LEU A 420 -0.34 -8.64 -8.24
N PHE A 421 0.21 -8.39 -7.05
CA PHE A 421 -0.04 -7.13 -6.36
C PHE A 421 1.13 -6.74 -5.45
N SER A 422 1.29 -5.44 -5.21
CA SER A 422 2.27 -4.93 -4.26
C SER A 422 1.63 -4.64 -2.92
N ALA A 423 2.27 -5.01 -1.82
CA ALA A 423 1.91 -4.52 -0.52
C ALA A 423 3.12 -4.39 0.42
N ASN A 424 3.22 -3.22 1.06
CA ASN A 424 4.23 -2.91 2.09
C ASN A 424 5.70 -3.20 1.70
N GLY A 425 6.11 -2.85 0.49
CA GLY A 425 7.50 -3.07 0.03
C GLY A 425 7.76 -4.43 -0.60
N TYR A 426 6.70 -5.21 -0.85
CA TYR A 426 6.79 -6.55 -1.44
C TYR A 426 5.80 -6.70 -2.58
N ILE A 427 6.16 -7.52 -3.55
CA ILE A 427 5.29 -7.98 -4.62
C ILE A 427 4.91 -9.42 -4.35
N TYR A 428 3.63 -9.72 -4.46
CA TYR A 428 3.05 -11.03 -4.22
C TYR A 428 2.32 -11.53 -5.46
N LEU A 429 2.30 -12.84 -5.62
CA LEU A 429 1.47 -13.53 -6.58
C LEU A 429 0.42 -14.35 -5.85
N LEU A 430 -0.80 -14.27 -6.33
CA LEU A 430 -1.96 -14.96 -5.79
C LEU A 430 -2.60 -15.85 -6.87
N ASP A 431 -2.68 -17.15 -6.60
CA ASP A 431 -3.58 -18.06 -7.33
C ASP A 431 -5.01 -17.85 -6.82
N LEU A 432 -5.92 -17.40 -7.69
CA LEU A 432 -7.29 -17.07 -7.31
C LEU A 432 -8.14 -18.29 -7.01
N GLU A 433 -7.86 -19.41 -7.67
CA GLU A 433 -8.61 -20.66 -7.54
C GLU A 433 -8.19 -21.40 -6.26
N GLN A 434 -6.88 -21.61 -6.10
CA GLN A 434 -6.30 -22.31 -4.96
C GLN A 434 -6.23 -21.42 -3.72
N ARG A 435 -6.39 -20.11 -3.88
CA ARG A 435 -6.21 -19.10 -2.82
C ARG A 435 -4.84 -19.25 -2.14
N ARG A 436 -3.82 -19.49 -2.96
CA ARG A 436 -2.42 -19.61 -2.56
C ARG A 436 -1.71 -18.29 -2.81
N LEU A 437 -1.06 -17.75 -1.80
CA LEU A 437 -0.31 -16.50 -1.87
C LEU A 437 1.18 -16.77 -1.70
N GLY A 438 2.00 -16.29 -2.62
CA GLY A 438 3.46 -16.41 -2.57
C GLY A 438 4.14 -15.06 -2.71
N THR A 439 5.29 -14.87 -2.04
CA THR A 439 6.12 -13.69 -2.20
C THR A 439 6.96 -13.82 -3.46
N VAL A 440 6.86 -12.84 -4.37
CA VAL A 440 7.69 -12.78 -5.58
C VAL A 440 9.05 -12.16 -5.24
N VAL A 441 9.04 -10.94 -4.69
CA VAL A 441 10.25 -10.17 -4.40
C VAL A 441 9.93 -9.01 -3.44
N LYS A 442 10.96 -8.47 -2.79
CA LYS A 442 10.90 -7.22 -2.04
C LYS A 442 11.06 -6.03 -3.01
N GLY A 443 9.95 -5.47 -3.44
CA GLY A 443 9.89 -4.41 -4.42
C GLY A 443 8.51 -3.77 -4.47
N ASP A 444 8.41 -2.69 -5.24
CA ASP A 444 7.18 -1.95 -5.45
C ASP A 444 7.09 -1.52 -6.93
N ARG A 445 6.04 -0.78 -7.27
CA ARG A 445 5.91 -0.05 -8.54
C ARG A 445 6.17 -0.92 -9.78
N PHE A 446 5.54 -2.09 -9.83
CA PHE A 446 5.79 -3.05 -10.90
C PHE A 446 4.97 -2.77 -12.17
N VAL A 447 5.47 -3.28 -13.29
CA VAL A 447 4.72 -3.48 -14.53
C VAL A 447 5.04 -4.87 -15.09
N VAL A 448 4.10 -5.43 -15.82
CA VAL A 448 4.29 -6.71 -16.52
C VAL A 448 4.56 -6.41 -17.99
N LEU A 449 5.50 -7.11 -18.63
CA LEU A 449 5.81 -6.89 -20.05
C LEU A 449 4.73 -7.47 -20.97
N ASN A 450 3.58 -6.81 -21.02
CA ASN A 450 2.44 -7.15 -21.86
C ASN A 450 1.76 -5.87 -22.41
N GLN A 451 0.77 -6.06 -23.29
CA GLN A 451 0.07 -4.95 -23.97
C GLN A 451 -0.56 -3.92 -23.03
N ARG A 452 -0.92 -4.30 -21.80
CA ARG A 452 -1.55 -3.40 -20.82
C ARG A 452 -0.62 -2.28 -20.37
N TYR A 453 0.67 -2.57 -20.27
CA TYR A 453 1.68 -1.64 -19.79
C TYR A 453 2.50 -1.01 -20.91
N LEU A 454 2.09 -1.23 -22.16
CA LEU A 454 2.64 -0.49 -23.28
C LEU A 454 2.17 0.95 -23.20
N LYS A 455 3.11 1.88 -23.36
CA LYS A 455 2.80 3.30 -23.49
C LYS A 455 1.92 3.52 -24.71
N GLN A 456 0.81 4.22 -24.50
CA GLN A 456 -0.12 4.65 -25.54
C GLN A 456 0.00 6.16 -25.71
N LEU A 457 -0.39 6.67 -26.89
CA LEU A 457 -0.44 8.12 -27.15
C LEU A 457 -1.71 8.73 -26.57
#